data_AF-A0A955AA89-F1
#
_entry.id   AF-A0A955AA89-F1
#
_cell.length_a   1.000
_cell.length_b   1.000
_cell.length_c   1.000
_cell.angle_alpha   90.00
_cell.angle_beta   90.00
_cell.angle_gamma   90.00
#
_symmetry.space_group_name_H-M   'P 1'
#
loop_
_entity.id
_entity.type
_entity.pdbx_description
1 polymer ?
#
loop_
_entity_poly.entity_id
_entity_poly.type
_entity_poly.pdbx_seq_one_letter_code
_entity_poly.pdbx_strand_id
1 'polypeptide(L)'
;ELSMVERMAAKETIFENYLLRTTLAAPSRNAILDEHNDFALSIQTGCAPSVTGADGARAVDIAMRVVEAIERHEWDGLNSKAWRIGPQALIEPHILPLPRQNRPSHEDRRRAG
;
A
#
# COMPACT_ATOMS: atom_id res chain seq x y z
N GLU A 1 11.48 24.84 13.66
CA GLU A 1 11.63 23.81 12.61
C GLU A 1 12.78 22.89 12.98
N LEU A 2 12.66 21.57 12.75
CA LEU A 2 13.78 20.63 12.96
C LEU A 2 14.86 20.85 11.91
N SER A 3 16.12 20.90 12.33
CA SER A 3 17.29 20.97 11.46
C SER A 3 17.40 19.71 10.59
N MET A 4 18.15 19.81 9.48
CA MET A 4 18.34 18.70 8.55
C MET A 4 18.94 17.45 9.22
N VAL A 5 19.87 17.67 10.16
CA VAL A 5 20.52 16.60 10.93
C VAL A 5 19.52 15.91 11.86
N GLU A 6 18.69 16.69 12.57
CA GLU A 6 17.65 16.14 13.45
C GLU A 6 16.59 15.35 12.67
N ARG A 7 16.22 15.79 11.47
CA ARG A 7 15.29 15.03 10.61
C ARG A 7 15.87 13.70 10.14
N MET A 8 17.17 13.67 9.81
CA MET A 8 17.84 12.43 9.42
C MET A 8 17.91 11.45 10.60
N ALA A 9 18.26 11.93 11.79
CA ALA A 9 18.30 11.10 13.00
C ALA A 9 16.92 10.57 13.41
N ALA A 10 15.88 11.41 13.29
CA ALA A 10 14.49 11.00 13.55
C ALA A 10 14.01 9.93 12.56
N LYS A 11 14.39 10.04 11.28
CA LYS A 11 14.03 9.05 10.25
C LYS A 11 14.61 7.67 10.55
N GLU A 12 15.83 7.60 11.08
CA GLU A 12 16.47 6.33 11.41
C GLU A 12 15.80 5.66 12.62
N THR A 13 15.48 6.47 13.63
CA THR A 13 14.93 5.98 14.91
C THR A 13 13.43 5.72 14.90
N ILE A 14 12.69 6.20 13.89
CA ILE A 14 11.23 6.08 13.86
C ILE A 14 10.75 4.63 13.75
N PHE A 15 11.45 3.81 12.96
CA PHE A 15 11.12 2.39 12.74
C PHE A 15 11.62 1.47 13.86
N GLU A 16 12.47 1.99 14.73
CA GLU A 16 12.94 1.27 15.92
C GLU A 16 12.06 1.57 17.13
N ASN A 17 11.74 2.84 17.37
CA ASN A 17 11.10 3.28 18.61
C ASN A 17 9.59 3.48 18.52
N TYR A 18 9.04 3.76 17.34
CA TYR A 18 7.63 4.12 17.18
C TYR A 18 6.88 3.21 16.22
N LEU A 19 7.52 2.79 15.12
CA LEU A 19 6.96 1.89 14.12
C LEU A 19 7.65 0.52 14.22
N LEU A 20 7.43 -0.15 15.35
CA LEU A 20 8.02 -1.45 15.66
C LEU A 20 7.83 -2.44 14.51
N ARG A 21 8.92 -2.74 13.81
CA ARG A 21 8.92 -3.71 12.73
C ARG A 21 9.14 -5.11 13.28
N THR A 22 8.09 -5.89 13.38
CA THR A 22 8.21 -7.32 13.68
C THR A 22 8.45 -8.09 12.39
N THR A 23 9.58 -8.80 12.30
CA THR A 23 9.81 -9.75 11.20
C THR A 23 9.41 -11.14 11.70
N LEU A 24 8.34 -11.70 11.16
CA LEU A 24 7.91 -13.05 11.47
C LEU A 24 8.67 -14.02 10.58
N ALA A 25 9.43 -14.92 11.18
CA ALA A 25 10.09 -15.99 10.44
C ALA A 25 9.03 -16.97 9.93
N ALA A 26 8.82 -17.00 8.62
CA ALA A 26 8.02 -18.04 7.99
C ALA A 26 8.86 -19.34 8.00
N PRO A 27 8.30 -20.48 8.44
CA PRO A 27 8.98 -21.76 8.30
C PRO A 27 9.32 -22.01 6.84
N SER A 28 10.53 -22.52 6.56
CA SER A 28 10.89 -22.98 5.21
C SER A 28 10.18 -24.31 4.93
N ARG A 29 8.86 -24.23 4.73
CA ARG A 29 7.99 -25.37 4.48
C ARG A 29 7.26 -25.16 3.17
N ASN A 30 7.18 -26.21 2.36
CA ASN A 30 6.43 -26.17 1.12
C ASN A 30 4.96 -26.46 1.41
N ALA A 31 4.19 -25.40 1.68
CA ALA A 31 2.78 -25.49 2.01
C ALA A 31 1.96 -26.27 0.96
N ILE A 32 2.31 -26.16 -0.33
CA ILE A 32 1.66 -26.90 -1.41
C ILE A 32 1.91 -28.41 -1.27
N LEU A 33 3.15 -28.79 -0.97
CA LEU A 33 3.50 -30.20 -0.75
C LEU A 33 2.78 -30.78 0.47
N ASP A 34 2.63 -29.98 1.53
CA ASP A 34 1.90 -30.40 2.73
C ASP A 34 0.42 -30.64 2.44
N GLU A 35 -0.21 -29.75 1.68
CA GLU A 35 -1.61 -29.87 1.26
C GLU A 35 -1.83 -31.09 0.36
N HIS A 36 -0.92 -31.36 -0.58
CA HIS A 36 -0.97 -32.58 -1.39
C HIS A 36 -0.87 -33.85 -0.54
N ASN A 37 0.02 -33.87 0.46
CA ASN A 37 0.16 -35.01 1.37
C ASN A 37 -1.11 -35.21 2.21
N ASP A 38 -1.67 -34.13 2.76
CA ASP A 38 -2.91 -34.13 3.54
C ASP A 38 -4.09 -34.66 2.70
N PHE A 39 -4.19 -34.23 1.44
CA PHE A 39 -5.20 -34.71 0.51
C PHE A 39 -5.05 -36.21 0.21
N ALA A 40 -3.83 -36.68 -0.06
CA ALA A 40 -3.56 -38.09 -0.32
C ALA A 40 -3.89 -38.98 0.89
N LEU A 41 -3.53 -38.53 2.10
CA LEU A 41 -3.87 -39.23 3.35
C LEU A 41 -5.38 -39.27 3.59
N SER A 42 -6.08 -38.17 3.30
CA SER A 42 -7.54 -38.09 3.43
C SER A 42 -8.25 -39.11 2.53
N ILE A 43 -7.79 -39.27 1.29
CA ILE A 43 -8.31 -40.30 0.37
C ILE A 43 -8.08 -41.71 0.94
N GLN A 44 -6.87 -41.98 1.44
CA GLN A 44 -6.52 -43.32 1.95
C GLN A 44 -7.26 -43.69 3.23
N THR A 45 -7.53 -42.71 4.10
CA THR A 45 -8.10 -42.93 5.43
C THR A 45 -9.61 -42.70 5.49
N GLY A 46 -10.19 -42.08 4.47
CA GLY A 46 -11.60 -41.67 4.48
C GLY A 46 -11.89 -40.47 5.39
N CYS A 47 -10.86 -39.84 5.97
CA CYS A 47 -10.98 -38.61 6.74
C CYS A 47 -11.14 -37.39 5.82
N ALA A 48 -11.72 -36.31 6.35
CA ALA A 48 -11.76 -35.04 5.64
C ALA A 48 -10.37 -34.37 5.63
N PRO A 49 -9.95 -33.74 4.51
CA PRO A 49 -8.74 -32.96 4.48
C PRO A 49 -8.88 -31.71 5.36
N SER A 50 -7.73 -31.19 5.78
CA SER A 50 -7.63 -29.97 6.59
C SER A 50 -8.24 -28.76 5.88
N VAL A 51 -8.18 -28.73 4.54
CA VAL A 51 -8.84 -27.75 3.68
C VAL A 51 -9.74 -28.47 2.69
N THR A 52 -11.05 -28.25 2.79
CA THR A 52 -12.02 -28.86 1.89
C THR A 52 -12.25 -28.00 0.64
N GLY A 53 -12.82 -28.60 -0.41
CA GLY A 53 -13.22 -27.84 -1.61
C GLY A 53 -14.24 -26.72 -1.30
N ALA A 54 -15.08 -26.90 -0.30
CA ALA A 54 -16.01 -25.85 0.14
C ALA A 54 -15.28 -24.67 0.80
N ASP A 55 -14.19 -24.92 1.53
CA ASP A 55 -13.35 -23.87 2.12
C ASP A 55 -12.64 -23.09 1.02
N GLY A 56 -12.07 -23.80 0.03
CA GLY A 56 -11.46 -23.19 -1.15
C GLY A 56 -12.44 -22.31 -1.93
N ALA A 57 -13.65 -22.80 -2.18
CA ALA A 57 -14.69 -22.03 -2.88
C ALA A 57 -15.06 -20.73 -2.13
N ARG A 58 -15.20 -20.79 -0.80
CA ARG A 58 -15.45 -19.59 0.01
C ARG A 58 -14.28 -18.62 0.00
N ALA A 59 -13.04 -19.12 0.02
CA ALA A 59 -11.86 -18.28 -0.06
C ALA A 59 -11.80 -17.52 -1.40
N VAL A 60 -12.12 -18.18 -2.51
CA VAL A 60 -12.18 -17.54 -3.84
C VAL A 60 -13.25 -16.47 -3.90
N ASP A 61 -14.46 -16.73 -3.38
CA ASP A 61 -15.54 -15.73 -3.32
C ASP A 61 -15.11 -14.47 -2.58
N ILE A 62 -14.48 -14.63 -1.41
CA ILE A 62 -13.96 -13.50 -0.63
C ILE A 62 -12.87 -12.76 -1.42
N ALA A 63 -11.94 -13.48 -2.04
CA ALA A 63 -10.88 -12.87 -2.83
C ALA A 63 -11.46 -12.01 -3.98
N MET A 64 -12.48 -12.49 -4.67
CA MET A 64 -13.18 -11.72 -5.71
C MET A 64 -13.81 -10.44 -5.15
N ARG A 65 -14.48 -10.53 -4.00
CA ARG A 65 -15.09 -9.36 -3.33
C ARG A 65 -14.05 -8.32 -2.93
N VAL A 66 -12.86 -8.75 -2.50
CA VAL A 66 -11.74 -7.85 -2.18
C VAL A 66 -11.25 -7.14 -3.43
N VAL A 67 -11.03 -7.87 -4.53
CA VAL A 67 -10.62 -7.28 -5.82
C VAL A 67 -11.65 -6.24 -6.26
N GLU A 68 -12.94 -6.57 -6.23
CA GLU A 68 -13.99 -5.62 -6.57
C GLU A 68 -14.03 -4.39 -5.66
N ALA A 69 -13.78 -4.56 -4.35
CA ALA A 69 -13.72 -3.45 -3.41
C ALA A 69 -12.55 -2.52 -3.74
N ILE A 70 -11.40 -3.08 -4.11
CA ILE A 70 -10.22 -2.31 -4.53
C ILE A 70 -10.50 -1.56 -5.84
N GLU A 71 -11.11 -2.22 -6.84
CA GLU A 71 -11.49 -1.59 -8.12
C GLU A 71 -12.40 -0.38 -7.94
N ARG A 72 -13.29 -0.42 -6.95
CA ARG A 72 -14.22 0.68 -6.65
C ARG A 72 -13.73 1.61 -5.54
N HIS A 73 -12.50 1.45 -5.06
CA HIS A 73 -12.04 2.21 -3.91
C HIS A 73 -11.79 3.68 -4.27
N GLU A 74 -12.51 4.56 -3.59
CA GLU A 74 -12.39 6.01 -3.67
C GLU A 74 -11.33 6.53 -2.69
N TRP A 75 -10.14 6.84 -3.18
CA TRP A 75 -8.99 7.17 -2.33
C TRP A 75 -9.12 8.51 -1.58
N ASP A 76 -9.97 9.42 -2.06
CA ASP A 76 -10.24 10.73 -1.44
C ASP A 76 -11.66 10.79 -0.81
N GLY A 77 -12.34 9.64 -0.68
CA GLY A 77 -13.73 9.55 -0.22
C GLY A 77 -14.75 9.98 -1.27
N LEU A 78 -15.97 10.32 -0.82
CA LEU A 78 -17.20 10.52 -1.64
C LEU A 78 -17.08 11.47 -2.85
N ASN A 79 -16.08 12.35 -2.87
CA ASN A 79 -15.83 13.29 -3.97
C ASN A 79 -14.57 12.95 -4.77
N SER A 80 -14.14 11.69 -4.72
CA SER A 80 -12.97 11.22 -5.48
C SER A 80 -13.21 11.47 -6.96
N LYS A 81 -12.26 12.18 -7.57
CA LYS A 81 -12.25 12.33 -9.03
C LYS A 81 -12.06 10.95 -9.67
N ALA A 82 -12.54 10.75 -10.90
CA ALA A 82 -12.47 9.44 -11.56
C ALA A 82 -11.05 8.83 -11.62
N TRP A 83 -10.02 9.66 -11.73
CA TRP A 83 -8.60 9.23 -11.73
C TRP A 83 -8.02 8.95 -10.33
N ARG A 84 -8.83 9.12 -9.27
CA ARG A 84 -8.56 8.78 -7.87
C ARG A 84 -9.36 7.57 -7.39
N ILE A 85 -9.85 6.75 -8.32
CA ILE A 85 -10.63 5.54 -8.02
C ILE A 85 -9.88 4.31 -8.54
N GLY A 86 -9.92 3.23 -7.77
CA GLY A 86 -9.39 1.94 -8.19
C GLY A 86 -7.88 1.78 -7.97
N PRO A 87 -7.31 0.62 -8.34
CA PRO A 87 -5.91 0.31 -8.09
C PRO A 87 -4.92 1.18 -8.87
N GLN A 88 -5.37 1.79 -9.98
CA GLN A 88 -4.54 2.65 -10.85
C GLN A 88 -4.70 4.14 -10.55
N ALA A 89 -5.24 4.49 -9.38
CA ALA A 89 -5.44 5.88 -8.99
C ALA A 89 -4.12 6.67 -9.00
N LEU A 90 -4.14 7.82 -9.68
CA LEU A 90 -2.98 8.71 -9.78
C LEU A 90 -2.94 9.64 -8.57
N ILE A 91 -1.75 9.99 -8.10
CA ILE A 91 -1.59 10.99 -7.04
C ILE A 91 -1.76 12.38 -7.66
N GLU A 92 -2.55 13.26 -7.03
CA GLU A 92 -2.63 14.66 -7.47
C GLU A 92 -1.24 15.29 -7.30
N PRO A 93 -0.59 15.80 -8.37
CA PRO A 93 0.65 16.52 -8.20
C PRO A 93 0.37 17.78 -7.40
N HIS A 94 0.80 17.80 -6.14
CA HIS A 94 0.76 19.00 -5.32
C HIS A 94 1.85 19.95 -5.82
N ILE A 95 1.48 20.88 -6.69
CA ILE A 95 2.38 21.93 -7.16
C ILE A 95 2.53 22.94 -6.02
N LEU A 96 3.66 22.88 -5.31
CA LEU A 96 4.01 23.92 -4.34
C LEU A 96 4.12 25.25 -5.10
N PRO A 97 3.38 26.30 -4.70
CA PRO A 97 3.51 27.60 -5.34
C PRO A 97 4.96 28.07 -5.20
N LEU A 98 5.59 28.39 -6.33
CA LEU A 98 6.90 29.03 -6.32
C LEU A 98 6.83 30.29 -5.44
N PRO A 99 7.83 30.55 -4.58
CA PRO A 99 7.92 31.81 -3.86
C PRO A 99 7.75 32.94 -4.87
N ARG A 100 6.86 33.91 -4.57
CA ARG A 100 6.71 35.11 -5.40
C ARG A 100 8.07 35.79 -5.49
N GLN A 101 8.83 35.52 -6.56
CA GLN A 101 9.97 36.34 -6.91
C GLN A 101 9.38 37.71 -7.23
N ASN A 102 9.69 38.68 -6.38
CA ASN A 102 9.28 40.06 -6.53
C ASN A 102 9.82 40.52 -7.90
N ARG A 103 9.00 40.43 -8.94
CA ARG A 103 9.40 40.87 -10.28
C ARG A 103 9.59 42.38 -10.18
N PRO A 104 10.79 42.92 -10.43
CA PRO A 104 10.99 44.35 -10.40
C PRO A 104 10.02 44.98 -11.39
N SER A 105 9.40 46.08 -10.96
CA SER A 105 8.38 46.76 -11.75
C SER A 105 8.98 47.26 -13.06
N HIS A 106 8.14 47.50 -14.05
CA HIS A 106 8.59 48.05 -15.34
C HIS A 106 9.25 49.44 -15.18
N GLU A 107 8.99 50.15 -14.07
CA GLU A 107 9.64 51.42 -13.72
C GLU A 107 11.06 51.24 -13.23
N ASP A 108 11.36 50.21 -12.43
CA ASP A 108 12.71 49.97 -11.90
C ASP A 108 13.72 49.69 -13.02
N ARG A 109 13.26 49.10 -14.13
CA ARG A 109 14.07 48.83 -15.32
C ARG A 109 14.41 50.07 -16.15
N ARG A 110 13.63 51.16 -16.04
CA ARG A 110 13.86 52.40 -16.81
C ARG A 110 14.82 53.37 -16.13
N ARG A 111 15.10 53.21 -14.83
CA ARG A 111 16.02 54.08 -14.07
C ARG A 111 17.47 53.57 -14.06
N ALA A 112 17.71 52.36 -14.56
CA ALA A 112 19.03 51.73 -14.58
C ALA A 112 19.72 51.76 -15.97
N GLY A 113 19.21 52.57 -16.90
CA GLY A 113 19.77 52.78 -18.24
C GLY A 113 20.17 54.22 -18.47
#